data_AF-A0A382RR27-F1
#
_entry.id   AF-A0A382RR27-F1
#
_cell.length_a   1.000
_cell.length_b   1.000
_cell.length_c   1.000
_cell.angle_alpha   90.00
_cell.angle_beta   90.00
_cell.angle_gamma   90.00
#
_symmetry.space_group_name_H-M   'P 1'
#
loop_
_entity.id
_entity.type
_entity.pdbx_description
1 polymer ?
#
loop_
_entity_poly.entity_id
_entity_poly.type
_entity_poly.pdbx_seq_one_letter_code
_entity_poly.pdbx_strand_id
1 'polypeptide(L)'
;HSWGFLFVGGWVDLDMVRYISLLLFIGLAFWSCEEDEPEDCAGVAGGDNLCGCTDSTATNYDSTTSFDDGSCILPIEITYNIHESLPSDWVTEFYVIMDNLLKIIPSYQTNFDHLYIYGWNSNVEDPYSGIDGGAYVGGTPEDKIMVLEINEMEFEWNSLHRYSVIAHEYFHIYQLSINQPMNLPNGDYDPNGFSIKWLLEGTAASFESIYIQDYYDYNYFIDAQNNINEMVHTNPSVFESYDSNNIEINYGSSVFITLVLAKELINLGYSEELAFRMIYKDFMLTGVKNSNWQNHFVDVFGISVDDFYQSLQSYPLD
;
A
#
# COMPACT_ATOMS: atom_id res chain seq x y z
N HIS A 1 -47.75 -64.15 46.58
CA HIS A 1 -49.13 -64.58 46.86
C HIS A 1 -49.98 -63.35 47.15
N SER A 2 -51.17 -63.29 46.52
CA SER A 2 -52.46 -62.67 46.93
C SER A 2 -52.38 -61.42 47.85
N TRP A 3 -53.02 -60.28 47.58
CA TRP A 3 -54.45 -60.07 47.36
C TRP A 3 -54.69 -58.69 46.72
N GLY A 4 -55.77 -58.55 45.94
CA GLY A 4 -56.33 -57.27 45.54
C GLY A 4 -57.44 -56.77 46.48
N PHE A 5 -58.10 -55.70 46.02
CA PHE A 5 -59.36 -55.08 46.49
C PHE A 5 -59.30 -54.21 47.76
N LEU A 6 -60.10 -53.14 47.97
CA LEU A 6 -61.23 -52.51 47.26
C LEU A 6 -61.37 -51.04 47.79
N PHE A 7 -61.85 -50.15 46.90
CA PHE A 7 -62.50 -48.83 47.02
C PHE A 7 -62.83 -48.18 48.40
N VAL A 8 -62.86 -46.84 48.43
CA VAL A 8 -64.09 -46.00 48.30
C VAL A 8 -63.75 -44.51 48.57
N GLY A 9 -64.09 -43.64 47.61
CA GLY A 9 -64.83 -42.39 47.89
C GLY A 9 -64.07 -41.08 48.10
N GLY A 10 -64.22 -40.16 47.13
CA GLY A 10 -64.12 -38.70 47.28
C GLY A 10 -62.71 -38.17 47.58
N TRP A 11 -62.21 -37.11 46.99
CA TRP A 11 -62.83 -35.86 46.58
C TRP A 11 -62.04 -35.32 45.38
N VAL A 12 -62.71 -34.56 44.52
CA VAL A 12 -62.05 -33.85 43.41
C VAL A 12 -61.22 -32.72 44.02
N ASP A 13 -59.92 -32.96 44.20
CA ASP A 13 -59.00 -31.92 44.67
C ASP A 13 -58.71 -30.94 43.52
N LEU A 14 -59.00 -29.68 43.81
CA LEU A 14 -58.88 -28.50 42.94
C LEU A 14 -57.43 -28.20 42.48
N ASP A 15 -56.47 -29.07 42.76
CA ASP A 15 -55.07 -28.93 42.36
C ASP A 15 -54.77 -29.47 40.94
N MET A 16 -55.62 -30.35 40.38
CA MET A 16 -55.34 -30.95 39.06
C MET A 16 -55.68 -30.01 37.88
N VAL A 17 -56.59 -29.04 38.08
CA VAL A 17 -56.92 -28.02 37.06
C VAL A 17 -55.76 -27.03 36.87
N ARG A 18 -54.93 -26.84 37.90
CA ARG A 18 -53.77 -25.95 37.84
C ARG A 18 -52.59 -26.58 37.08
N TYR A 19 -52.46 -27.91 37.13
CA TYR A 19 -51.41 -28.65 36.40
C TYR A 19 -51.72 -28.82 34.90
N ILE A 20 -52.99 -28.97 34.50
CA ILE A 20 -53.35 -29.06 33.07
C ILE A 20 -53.19 -27.69 32.38
N SER A 21 -53.53 -26.60 33.05
CA SER A 21 -53.26 -25.24 32.57
C SER A 21 -51.76 -24.97 32.46
N LEU A 22 -50.93 -25.46 33.41
CA LEU A 22 -49.48 -25.35 33.31
C LEU A 22 -48.89 -26.21 32.17
N LEU A 23 -49.43 -27.40 31.90
CA LEU A 23 -48.95 -28.27 30.82
C LEU A 23 -49.32 -27.73 29.44
N LEU A 24 -50.47 -27.05 29.29
CA LEU A 24 -50.81 -26.31 28.06
C LEU A 24 -49.95 -25.06 27.87
N PHE A 25 -49.53 -24.38 28.96
CA PHE A 25 -48.60 -23.25 28.88
C PHE A 25 -47.15 -23.68 28.64
N ILE A 26 -46.71 -24.84 29.13
CA ILE A 26 -45.37 -25.39 28.83
C ILE A 26 -45.35 -25.97 27.41
N GLY A 27 -46.44 -26.59 26.93
CA GLY A 27 -46.56 -27.04 25.54
C GLY A 27 -46.60 -25.91 24.50
N LEU A 28 -47.03 -24.70 24.89
CA LEU A 28 -46.97 -23.49 24.06
C LEU A 28 -45.68 -22.68 24.25
N ALA A 29 -44.90 -22.92 25.30
CA ALA A 29 -43.61 -22.28 25.53
C ALA A 29 -42.44 -22.99 24.82
N PHE A 30 -42.69 -24.14 24.17
CA PHE A 30 -41.70 -24.84 23.33
C PHE A 30 -41.92 -24.62 21.82
N TRP A 31 -42.75 -23.64 21.43
CA TRP A 31 -42.98 -23.33 20.02
C TRP A 31 -42.85 -21.84 19.70
N SER A 32 -41.72 -21.23 20.11
CA SER A 32 -41.26 -19.92 19.64
C SER A 32 -39.81 -19.60 20.05
N CYS A 33 -38.93 -20.59 20.19
CA CYS A 33 -37.52 -20.31 19.91
C CYS A 33 -37.35 -20.64 18.44
N GLU A 34 -37.65 -19.66 17.58
CA GLU A 34 -36.97 -19.57 16.30
C GLU A 34 -35.51 -19.35 16.68
N GLU A 35 -34.70 -20.42 16.68
CA GLU A 35 -33.26 -20.26 16.70
C GLU A 35 -32.96 -19.54 15.38
N ASP A 36 -32.59 -18.25 15.45
CA ASP A 36 -32.12 -17.54 14.28
C ASP A 36 -30.92 -18.32 13.72
N GLU A 37 -31.13 -19.06 12.63
CA GLU A 37 -30.07 -19.78 11.94
C GLU A 37 -28.96 -18.77 11.59
N PRO A 38 -27.68 -19.09 11.85
CA PRO A 38 -26.60 -18.16 11.56
C PRO A 38 -26.67 -17.74 10.08
N GLU A 39 -26.71 -16.43 9.85
CA GLU A 39 -26.62 -15.89 8.51
C GLU A 39 -25.26 -16.22 7.90
N ASP A 40 -25.27 -16.61 6.63
CA ASP A 40 -24.05 -16.66 5.84
C ASP A 40 -23.55 -15.25 5.53
N CYS A 41 -22.41 -15.17 4.85
CA CYS A 41 -21.78 -13.92 4.51
C CYS A 41 -22.59 -13.05 3.50
N ALA A 42 -23.66 -13.58 2.91
CA ALA A 42 -24.61 -12.85 2.07
C ALA A 42 -25.84 -12.36 2.87
N GLY A 43 -25.87 -12.56 4.19
CA GLY A 43 -27.00 -12.22 5.05
C GLY A 43 -28.18 -13.19 4.91
N VAL A 44 -27.93 -14.43 4.46
CA VAL A 44 -28.95 -15.47 4.29
C VAL A 44 -28.88 -16.44 5.46
N ALA A 45 -29.93 -16.48 6.28
CA ALA A 45 -30.06 -17.40 7.42
C ALA A 45 -29.95 -18.86 6.96
N GLY A 46 -28.97 -19.59 7.51
CA GLY A 46 -28.69 -20.99 7.14
C GLY A 46 -28.07 -21.17 5.75
N GLY A 47 -27.55 -20.10 5.13
CA GLY A 47 -26.86 -20.18 3.85
C GLY A 47 -25.43 -20.73 3.96
N ASP A 48 -24.87 -21.06 2.81
CA ASP A 48 -23.56 -21.69 2.65
C ASP A 48 -22.73 -21.03 1.53
N ASN A 49 -22.98 -19.73 1.28
CA ASN A 49 -22.18 -18.94 0.35
C ASN A 49 -20.71 -18.86 0.78
N LEU A 50 -19.81 -19.00 -0.20
CA LEU A 50 -18.39 -18.73 -0.06
C LEU A 50 -18.15 -17.28 -0.48
N CYS A 51 -17.76 -16.43 0.47
CA CYS A 51 -17.56 -15.02 0.21
C CYS A 51 -16.10 -14.65 -0.07
N GLY A 52 -15.96 -13.69 -0.97
CA GLY A 52 -14.71 -13.07 -1.35
C GLY A 52 -14.91 -12.33 -2.67
N CYS A 53 -13.83 -11.91 -3.31
CA CYS A 53 -13.96 -11.15 -4.55
C CYS A 53 -14.37 -12.03 -5.73
N THR A 54 -15.50 -11.68 -6.37
CA THR A 54 -15.99 -12.36 -7.58
C THR A 54 -15.60 -11.65 -8.89
N ASP A 55 -15.02 -10.45 -8.81
CA ASP A 55 -14.57 -9.70 -9.99
C ASP A 55 -13.24 -10.25 -10.52
N SER A 56 -13.27 -10.84 -11.72
CA SER A 56 -12.09 -11.40 -12.39
C SER A 56 -11.00 -10.38 -12.76
N THR A 57 -11.30 -9.08 -12.67
CA THR A 57 -10.34 -7.99 -12.90
C THR A 57 -9.62 -7.56 -11.61
N ALA A 58 -10.11 -7.98 -10.45
CA ALA A 58 -9.49 -7.70 -9.17
C ALA A 58 -8.31 -8.64 -8.89
N THR A 59 -7.34 -8.17 -8.11
CA THR A 59 -6.15 -8.96 -7.79
C THR A 59 -6.36 -10.05 -6.75
N ASN A 60 -7.39 -9.92 -5.93
CA ASN A 60 -7.82 -10.92 -4.96
C ASN A 60 -9.03 -11.73 -5.45
N TYR A 61 -9.27 -11.78 -6.76
CA TYR A 61 -10.30 -12.63 -7.36
C TYR A 61 -10.16 -14.09 -6.90
N ASP A 62 -11.23 -14.65 -6.36
CA ASP A 62 -11.31 -16.05 -5.98
C ASP A 62 -12.46 -16.73 -6.73
N SER A 63 -12.11 -17.53 -7.73
CA SER A 63 -13.07 -18.31 -8.53
C SER A 63 -13.87 -19.35 -7.74
N THR A 64 -13.50 -19.62 -6.47
CA THR A 64 -14.23 -20.53 -5.58
C THR A 64 -15.33 -19.82 -4.79
N THR A 65 -15.35 -18.49 -4.80
CA THR A 65 -16.38 -17.69 -4.13
C THR A 65 -17.66 -17.61 -4.98
N SER A 66 -18.81 -17.63 -4.32
CA SER A 66 -20.13 -17.57 -4.95
C SER A 66 -20.87 -16.26 -4.68
N PHE A 67 -20.32 -15.43 -3.79
CA PHE A 67 -20.91 -14.15 -3.40
C PHE A 67 -19.82 -13.10 -3.18
N ASP A 68 -20.00 -11.94 -3.79
CA ASP A 68 -19.09 -10.81 -3.61
C ASP A 68 -19.32 -10.15 -2.24
N ASP A 69 -18.30 -10.17 -1.39
CA ASP A 69 -18.32 -9.48 -0.10
C ASP A 69 -17.85 -8.03 -0.17
N GLY A 70 -17.55 -7.53 -1.37
CA GLY A 70 -17.03 -6.18 -1.60
C GLY A 70 -15.54 -6.04 -1.27
N SER A 71 -14.82 -7.15 -1.07
CA SER A 71 -13.38 -7.16 -0.80
C SER A 71 -12.50 -6.93 -2.03
N CYS A 72 -13.08 -6.82 -3.24
CA CYS A 72 -12.33 -6.72 -4.49
C CYS A 72 -11.33 -5.56 -4.54
N ILE A 73 -10.07 -5.88 -4.83
CA ILE A 73 -8.97 -4.92 -4.98
C ILE A 73 -8.73 -4.70 -6.48
N LEU A 74 -9.34 -3.63 -6.99
CA LEU A 74 -9.25 -3.23 -8.40
C LEU A 74 -8.01 -2.35 -8.65
N PRO A 75 -7.40 -2.41 -9.85
CA PRO A 75 -6.41 -1.43 -10.28
C PRO A 75 -6.99 -0.01 -10.35
N ILE A 76 -6.17 1.01 -10.10
CA ILE A 76 -6.59 2.41 -10.28
C ILE A 76 -6.92 2.71 -11.74
N GLU A 77 -7.92 3.58 -11.97
CA GLU A 77 -8.20 4.13 -13.29
C GLU A 77 -7.22 5.27 -13.59
N ILE A 78 -6.74 5.37 -14.84
CA ILE A 78 -5.74 6.38 -15.23
C ILE A 78 -6.24 7.21 -16.41
N THR A 79 -6.26 8.53 -16.24
CA THR A 79 -6.46 9.49 -17.33
C THR A 79 -5.13 10.13 -17.69
N TYR A 80 -4.74 10.00 -18.97
CA TYR A 80 -3.51 10.57 -19.50
C TYR A 80 -3.76 11.94 -20.17
N ASN A 81 -3.21 12.99 -19.59
CA ASN A 81 -3.16 14.34 -20.14
C ASN A 81 -1.73 14.62 -20.62
N ILE A 82 -1.39 14.08 -21.79
CA ILE A 82 -0.05 14.24 -22.40
C ILE A 82 -0.10 15.35 -23.44
N HIS A 83 0.65 16.42 -23.21
CA HIS A 83 0.66 17.62 -24.05
C HIS A 83 1.43 17.39 -25.36
N GLU A 84 1.02 18.08 -26.42
CA GLU A 84 1.62 17.95 -27.77
C GLU A 84 3.05 18.52 -27.89
N SER A 85 3.55 19.18 -26.84
CA SER A 85 4.94 19.67 -26.78
C SER A 85 5.97 18.55 -26.57
N LEU A 86 5.53 17.36 -26.16
CA LEU A 86 6.41 16.21 -25.97
C LEU A 86 6.70 15.50 -27.32
N PRO A 87 7.96 15.11 -27.59
CA PRO A 87 8.30 14.35 -28.80
C PRO A 87 7.56 13.02 -28.90
N SER A 88 7.13 12.62 -30.10
CA SER A 88 6.37 11.38 -30.34
C SER A 88 7.08 10.12 -29.83
N ASP A 89 8.41 10.09 -29.93
CA ASP A 89 9.22 8.94 -29.51
C ASP A 89 9.25 8.84 -27.98
N TRP A 90 9.28 9.97 -27.28
CA TRP A 90 9.14 10.00 -25.82
C TRP A 90 7.74 9.56 -25.39
N VAL A 91 6.68 10.04 -26.06
CA VAL A 91 5.30 9.65 -25.74
C VAL A 91 5.09 8.14 -25.94
N THR A 92 5.68 7.57 -26.99
CA THR A 92 5.64 6.12 -27.24
C THR A 92 6.32 5.36 -26.10
N GLU A 93 7.51 5.81 -25.70
CA GLU A 93 8.28 5.19 -24.62
C GLU A 93 7.57 5.33 -23.26
N PHE A 94 6.96 6.49 -22.98
CA PHE A 94 6.15 6.72 -21.78
C PHE A 94 5.07 5.65 -21.60
N TYR A 95 4.32 5.30 -22.66
CA TYR A 95 3.29 4.26 -22.57
C TYR A 95 3.87 2.86 -22.36
N VAL A 96 5.06 2.57 -22.91
CA VAL A 96 5.79 1.32 -22.62
C VAL A 96 6.19 1.26 -21.15
N ILE A 97 6.71 2.37 -20.62
CA ILE A 97 7.12 2.47 -19.22
C ILE A 97 5.91 2.25 -18.31
N MET A 98 4.80 2.95 -18.56
CA MET A 98 3.57 2.80 -17.78
C MET A 98 3.01 1.38 -17.82
N ASP A 99 3.00 0.72 -18.99
CA ASP A 99 2.56 -0.68 -19.13
C ASP A 99 3.45 -1.64 -18.33
N ASN A 100 4.76 -1.42 -18.32
CA ASN A 100 5.69 -2.20 -17.48
C ASN A 100 5.43 -1.96 -15.99
N LEU A 101 5.32 -0.69 -15.56
CA LEU A 101 5.12 -0.32 -14.17
C LEU A 101 3.81 -0.88 -13.59
N LEU A 102 2.72 -0.82 -14.35
CA LEU A 102 1.43 -1.39 -13.96
C LEU A 102 1.49 -2.92 -13.76
N LYS A 103 2.45 -3.61 -14.38
CA LYS A 103 2.67 -5.06 -14.19
C LYS A 103 3.60 -5.35 -13.01
N ILE A 104 4.62 -4.53 -12.80
CA ILE A 104 5.66 -4.75 -11.78
C ILE A 104 5.17 -4.32 -10.39
N ILE A 105 4.58 -3.12 -10.31
CA ILE A 105 4.07 -2.49 -9.10
C ILE A 105 2.64 -1.97 -9.35
N PRO A 106 1.66 -2.86 -9.51
CA PRO A 106 0.26 -2.47 -9.66
C PRO A 106 -0.23 -1.63 -8.46
N SER A 107 -0.89 -0.52 -8.76
CA SER A 107 -1.52 0.38 -7.80
C SER A 107 -3.03 0.13 -7.75
N TYR A 108 -3.61 0.16 -6.55
CA TYR A 108 -4.97 -0.31 -6.31
C TYR A 108 -5.91 0.78 -5.75
N GLN A 109 -7.22 0.57 -5.95
CA GLN A 109 -8.30 1.42 -5.46
C GLN A 109 -8.54 1.27 -3.94
N THR A 110 -7.49 1.47 -3.15
CA THR A 110 -7.52 1.35 -1.68
C THR A 110 -7.70 2.72 -1.00
N ASN A 111 -7.01 3.73 -1.52
CA ASN A 111 -6.97 5.08 -0.94
C ASN A 111 -7.48 6.16 -1.92
N PHE A 112 -7.38 5.89 -3.22
CA PHE A 112 -7.87 6.72 -4.33
C PHE A 112 -8.20 5.78 -5.48
N ASP A 113 -9.24 6.10 -6.26
CA ASP A 113 -9.73 5.25 -7.35
C ASP A 113 -9.23 5.72 -8.73
N HIS A 114 -8.93 7.01 -8.87
CA HIS A 114 -8.56 7.64 -10.13
C HIS A 114 -7.23 8.40 -10.03
N LEU A 115 -6.39 8.28 -11.06
CA LEU A 115 -5.14 9.03 -11.22
C LEU A 115 -5.16 9.85 -12.52
N TYR A 116 -4.90 11.15 -12.41
CA TYR A 116 -4.67 12.02 -13.57
C TYR A 116 -3.17 12.23 -13.76
N ILE A 117 -2.63 11.76 -14.88
CA ILE A 117 -1.22 11.98 -15.23
C ILE A 117 -1.14 13.17 -16.18
N TYR A 118 -0.37 14.19 -15.82
CA TYR A 118 -0.09 15.35 -16.66
C TYR A 118 1.36 15.33 -17.10
N GLY A 119 1.60 15.43 -18.41
CA GLY A 119 2.97 15.45 -18.95
C GLY A 119 3.13 16.52 -20.01
N TRP A 120 4.20 17.33 -19.91
CA TRP A 120 4.56 18.31 -20.93
C TRP A 120 6.06 18.57 -20.95
N ASN A 121 6.53 19.19 -22.03
CA ASN A 121 7.89 19.68 -22.15
C ASN A 121 8.01 21.09 -21.54
N SER A 122 9.06 21.35 -20.74
CA SER A 122 9.32 22.65 -20.10
C SER A 122 9.61 23.80 -21.08
N ASN A 123 9.63 23.55 -22.40
CA ASN A 123 9.75 24.60 -23.42
C ASN A 123 8.44 25.37 -23.67
N VAL A 124 7.32 24.92 -23.09
CA VAL A 124 6.04 25.64 -23.08
C VAL A 124 5.67 26.08 -21.66
N GLU A 125 4.89 27.15 -21.54
CA GLU A 125 4.29 27.57 -20.27
C GLU A 125 3.21 26.57 -19.83
N ASP A 126 3.09 26.36 -18.51
CA ASP A 126 2.19 25.41 -17.84
C ASP A 126 0.84 25.27 -18.56
N PRO A 127 0.63 24.18 -19.35
CA PRO A 127 -0.50 24.09 -20.25
C PRO A 127 -1.81 23.72 -19.54
N TYR A 128 -1.73 23.29 -18.28
CA TYR A 128 -2.86 22.81 -17.49
C TYR A 128 -3.17 23.78 -16.34
N SER A 129 -4.39 24.33 -16.34
CA SER A 129 -4.79 25.32 -15.33
C SER A 129 -4.82 24.71 -13.93
N GLY A 130 -4.07 25.32 -13.00
CA GLY A 130 -3.99 24.89 -11.61
C GLY A 130 -3.00 23.76 -11.35
N ILE A 131 -2.20 23.38 -12.35
CA ILE A 131 -1.11 22.43 -12.22
C ILE A 131 0.20 23.20 -12.40
N ASP A 132 1.01 23.26 -11.34
CA ASP A 132 2.33 23.88 -11.38
C ASP A 132 3.35 22.92 -12.02
N GLY A 133 4.36 23.48 -12.69
CA GLY A 133 5.50 22.74 -13.24
C GLY A 133 6.36 22.00 -12.21
N GLY A 134 7.11 21.01 -12.72
CA GLY A 134 7.93 20.07 -11.96
C GLY A 134 7.56 18.59 -12.18
N ALA A 135 8.19 17.73 -11.39
CA ALA A 135 7.85 16.31 -11.27
C ALA A 135 7.43 16.02 -9.83
N TYR A 136 6.21 15.54 -9.63
CA TYR A 136 5.66 15.23 -8.31
C TYR A 136 4.35 14.43 -8.38
N VAL A 137 4.01 13.81 -7.26
CA VAL A 137 2.67 13.31 -6.97
C VAL A 137 1.94 14.23 -5.98
N GLY A 138 0.68 14.55 -6.25
CA GLY A 138 -0.09 15.52 -5.46
C GLY A 138 -1.61 15.33 -5.53
N GLY A 139 -2.36 16.35 -5.11
CA GLY A 139 -3.82 16.34 -5.16
C GLY A 139 -4.50 15.56 -4.03
N THR A 140 -5.83 15.67 -3.93
CA THR A 140 -6.64 14.96 -2.93
C THR A 140 -6.85 13.50 -3.35
N PRO A 141 -7.44 12.64 -2.49
CA PRO A 141 -7.84 11.29 -2.92
C PRO A 141 -8.79 11.27 -4.14
N GLU A 142 -9.68 12.26 -4.26
CA GLU A 142 -10.64 12.36 -5.36
C GLU A 142 -10.02 12.90 -6.66
N ASP A 143 -8.99 13.73 -6.54
CA ASP A 143 -8.26 14.35 -7.64
C ASP A 143 -6.76 14.06 -7.52
N LYS A 144 -6.40 12.77 -7.44
CA LYS A 144 -5.00 12.34 -7.33
C LYS A 144 -4.28 12.62 -8.65
N ILE A 145 -3.13 13.30 -8.57
CA ILE A 145 -2.37 13.70 -9.75
C ILE A 145 -0.93 13.20 -9.69
N MET A 146 -0.37 12.91 -10.86
CA MET A 146 1.05 12.72 -11.10
C MET A 146 1.45 13.69 -12.20
N VAL A 147 2.46 14.51 -11.94
CA VAL A 147 2.90 15.59 -12.82
C VAL A 147 4.30 15.28 -13.32
N LEU A 148 4.50 15.43 -14.63
CA LEU A 148 5.72 15.11 -15.36
C LEU A 148 6.06 16.24 -16.32
N GLU A 149 6.55 17.36 -15.80
CA GLU A 149 7.23 18.36 -16.62
C GLU A 149 8.64 17.88 -16.94
N ILE A 150 8.89 17.55 -18.21
CA ILE A 150 10.21 17.09 -18.67
C ILE A 150 11.01 18.28 -19.17
N ASN A 151 12.21 18.47 -18.64
CA ASN A 151 13.07 19.58 -19.02
C ASN A 151 13.51 19.46 -20.48
N GLU A 152 13.36 20.53 -21.28
CA GLU A 152 13.74 20.52 -22.70
C GLU A 152 15.20 20.06 -22.93
N MET A 153 16.11 20.44 -22.03
CA MET A 153 17.52 20.05 -22.12
C MET A 153 17.71 18.53 -22.05
N GLU A 154 16.81 17.78 -21.44
CA GLU A 154 16.91 16.33 -21.38
C GLU A 154 16.69 15.66 -22.74
N PHE A 155 15.93 16.30 -23.63
CA PHE A 155 15.80 15.87 -25.02
C PHE A 155 17.04 16.25 -25.82
N GLU A 156 17.59 17.46 -25.62
CA GLU A 156 18.80 17.91 -26.31
C GLU A 156 20.03 17.03 -25.98
N TRP A 157 20.19 16.66 -24.72
CA TRP A 157 21.34 15.91 -24.21
C TRP A 157 21.09 14.41 -24.09
N ASN A 158 19.91 13.95 -24.52
CA ASN A 158 19.50 12.55 -24.42
C ASN A 158 19.63 11.99 -22.99
N SER A 159 19.30 12.79 -21.97
CA SER A 159 19.33 12.38 -20.55
C SER A 159 18.28 11.32 -20.26
N LEU A 160 18.65 10.23 -19.57
CA LEU A 160 17.73 9.17 -19.17
C LEU A 160 16.80 9.57 -18.01
N HIS A 161 17.06 10.69 -17.35
CA HIS A 161 16.17 11.25 -16.32
C HIS A 161 14.72 11.36 -16.82
N ARG A 162 14.52 11.74 -18.09
CA ARG A 162 13.20 11.83 -18.73
C ARG A 162 12.37 10.55 -18.71
N TYR A 163 13.01 9.41 -18.48
CA TYR A 163 12.37 8.12 -18.30
C TYR A 163 12.41 7.66 -16.84
N SER A 164 13.51 7.91 -16.13
CA SER A 164 13.66 7.51 -14.72
C SER A 164 12.61 8.18 -13.84
N VAL A 165 12.32 9.46 -14.09
CA VAL A 165 11.34 10.24 -13.34
C VAL A 165 9.92 9.66 -13.43
N ILE A 166 9.57 8.99 -14.55
CA ILE A 166 8.28 8.31 -14.69
C ILE A 166 8.20 7.14 -13.68
N ALA A 167 9.27 6.35 -13.57
CA ALA A 167 9.35 5.24 -12.63
C ALA A 167 9.40 5.74 -11.17
N HIS A 168 10.12 6.83 -10.90
CA HIS A 168 10.20 7.47 -9.58
C HIS A 168 8.83 7.93 -9.10
N GLU A 169 8.15 8.78 -9.87
CA GLU A 169 6.86 9.35 -9.47
C GLU A 169 5.77 8.28 -9.40
N TYR A 170 5.78 7.29 -10.29
CA TYR A 170 4.83 6.19 -10.23
C TYR A 170 5.10 5.27 -9.02
N PHE A 171 6.34 5.13 -8.57
CA PHE A 171 6.64 4.42 -7.32
C PHE A 171 5.99 5.10 -6.12
N HIS A 172 5.91 6.44 -6.09
CA HIS A 172 5.13 7.15 -5.07
C HIS A 172 3.62 6.87 -5.15
N ILE A 173 3.05 6.75 -6.36
CA ILE A 173 1.65 6.29 -6.54
C ILE A 173 1.48 4.89 -5.93
N TYR A 174 2.40 3.98 -6.21
CA TYR A 174 2.36 2.65 -5.63
C TYR A 174 2.42 2.69 -4.10
N GLN A 175 3.36 3.44 -3.51
CA GLN A 175 3.48 3.64 -2.07
C GLN A 175 2.18 4.19 -1.45
N LEU A 176 1.59 5.22 -2.06
CA LEU A 176 0.31 5.80 -1.64
C LEU A 176 -0.83 4.78 -1.73
N SER A 177 -0.82 3.88 -2.72
CA SER A 177 -1.84 2.83 -2.85
C SER A 177 -1.72 1.75 -1.77
N ILE A 178 -0.54 1.52 -1.20
CA ILE A 178 -0.34 0.45 -0.20
C ILE A 178 -0.20 0.96 1.23
N ASN A 179 -0.05 2.28 1.43
CA ASN A 179 0.08 2.90 2.75
C ASN A 179 -0.89 4.07 2.90
N GLN A 180 -1.98 3.85 3.64
CA GLN A 180 -2.99 4.89 3.91
C GLN A 180 -2.40 6.13 4.62
N PRO A 181 -1.52 6.01 5.65
CA PRO A 181 -0.90 7.18 6.30
C PRO A 181 -0.21 8.17 5.36
N MET A 182 0.42 7.72 4.27
CA MET A 182 1.03 8.62 3.28
C MET A 182 0.04 9.52 2.54
N ASN A 183 -1.26 9.20 2.54
CA ASN A 183 -2.29 9.99 1.88
C ASN A 183 -2.80 11.15 2.74
N LEU A 184 -2.34 11.26 4.00
CA LEU A 184 -2.68 12.38 4.86
C LEU A 184 -1.93 13.65 4.42
N PRO A 185 -2.49 14.84 4.67
CA PRO A 185 -1.92 16.09 4.15
C PRO A 185 -0.45 16.27 4.53
N ASN A 186 0.39 16.47 3.51
CA ASN A 186 1.78 16.84 3.71
C ASN A 186 1.87 18.35 3.98
N GLY A 187 2.37 18.71 5.16
CA GLY A 187 2.54 20.08 5.61
C GLY A 187 3.44 20.10 6.84
N ASP A 188 2.87 20.44 8.00
CA ASP A 188 3.55 20.23 9.28
C ASP A 188 3.65 18.73 9.62
N TYR A 189 4.56 18.38 10.53
CA TYR A 189 4.69 17.02 11.04
C TYR A 189 3.33 16.50 11.57
N ASP A 190 2.74 15.54 10.87
CA ASP A 190 1.58 14.78 11.34
C ASP A 190 2.06 13.44 11.91
N PRO A 191 1.88 13.15 13.21
CA PRO A 191 2.20 11.84 13.79
C PRO A 191 1.42 10.68 13.16
N ASN A 192 0.29 10.96 12.50
CA ASN A 192 -0.53 9.99 11.78
C ASN A 192 -0.19 9.87 10.31
N GLY A 193 0.48 10.87 9.72
CA GLY A 193 1.02 10.79 8.37
C GLY A 193 2.29 9.92 8.31
N PHE A 194 2.84 9.72 7.12
CA PHE A 194 4.14 9.07 6.95
C PHE A 194 5.01 9.85 5.97
N SER A 195 6.15 10.35 6.43
CA SER A 195 6.98 11.29 5.68
C SER A 195 8.48 11.15 5.98
N ILE A 196 8.94 9.96 6.37
CA ILE A 196 10.37 9.70 6.62
C ILE A 196 11.09 9.64 5.28
N LYS A 197 11.85 10.69 4.97
CA LYS A 197 12.36 10.95 3.63
C LYS A 197 13.15 9.79 3.02
N TRP A 198 14.19 9.28 3.67
CA TRP A 198 15.00 8.23 3.05
C TRP A 198 14.21 6.94 2.79
N LEU A 199 13.18 6.64 3.58
CA LEU A 199 12.28 5.50 3.37
C LEU A 199 11.32 5.73 2.19
N LEU A 200 11.04 6.99 1.83
CA LEU A 200 10.17 7.35 0.71
C LEU A 200 10.96 7.63 -0.56
N GLU A 201 11.82 8.64 -0.54
CA GLU A 201 12.63 9.09 -1.67
C GLU A 201 13.78 8.13 -1.95
N GLY A 202 14.42 7.55 -0.93
CA GLY A 202 15.49 6.58 -1.15
C GLY A 202 14.99 5.28 -1.80
N THR A 203 13.76 4.86 -1.50
CA THR A 203 13.14 3.70 -2.13
C THR A 203 12.66 4.00 -3.55
N ALA A 204 12.04 5.15 -3.79
CA ALA A 204 11.67 5.60 -5.14
C ALA A 204 12.90 5.80 -6.05
N ALA A 205 13.93 6.49 -5.55
CA ALA A 205 15.18 6.76 -6.26
C ALA A 205 15.97 5.46 -6.55
N SER A 206 16.01 4.51 -5.61
CA SER A 206 16.65 3.22 -5.89
C SER A 206 15.85 2.37 -6.88
N PHE A 207 14.52 2.43 -6.83
CA PHE A 207 13.64 1.75 -7.78
C PHE A 207 13.81 2.29 -9.20
N GLU A 208 13.83 3.62 -9.40
CA GLU A 208 14.09 4.19 -10.74
C GLU A 208 15.45 3.75 -11.29
N SER A 209 16.48 3.64 -10.45
CA SER A 209 17.80 3.21 -10.89
C SER A 209 17.82 1.75 -11.31
N ILE A 210 17.13 0.87 -10.58
CA ILE A 210 16.95 -0.54 -10.96
C ILE A 210 16.17 -0.63 -12.27
N TYR A 211 15.08 0.13 -12.40
CA TYR A 211 14.28 0.16 -13.63
C TYR A 211 15.11 0.59 -14.85
N ILE A 212 15.89 1.66 -14.72
CA ILE A 212 16.76 2.15 -15.80
C ILE A 212 17.84 1.13 -16.16
N GLN A 213 18.42 0.46 -15.17
CA GLN A 213 19.40 -0.59 -15.38
C GLN A 213 18.80 -1.79 -16.15
N ASP A 214 17.59 -2.22 -15.81
CA ASP A 214 16.96 -3.40 -16.40
C ASP A 214 16.41 -3.17 -17.81
N TYR A 215 15.82 -1.99 -18.07
CA TYR A 215 15.15 -1.69 -19.33
C TYR A 215 16.01 -0.93 -20.34
N TYR A 216 17.03 -0.20 -19.87
CA TYR A 216 17.87 0.65 -20.72
C TYR A 216 19.37 0.31 -20.65
N ASP A 217 19.75 -0.73 -19.91
CA ASP A 217 21.15 -1.18 -19.75
C ASP A 217 22.09 -0.04 -19.31
N TYR A 218 21.60 0.81 -18.39
CA TYR A 218 22.32 1.98 -17.90
C TYR A 218 22.37 2.02 -16.38
N ASN A 219 23.58 2.18 -15.83
CA ASN A 219 23.77 2.22 -14.39
C ASN A 219 23.52 3.62 -13.84
N TYR A 220 22.25 3.89 -13.52
CA TYR A 220 21.82 5.19 -13.01
C TYR A 220 22.31 5.48 -11.59
N PHE A 221 22.61 4.44 -10.78
CA PHE A 221 23.23 4.61 -9.46
C PHE A 221 24.57 5.34 -9.55
N ILE A 222 25.42 4.95 -10.50
CA ILE A 222 26.75 5.55 -10.69
C ILE A 222 26.66 6.93 -11.35
N ASP A 223 25.67 7.16 -12.19
CA ASP A 223 25.55 8.41 -12.96
C ASP A 223 24.89 9.54 -12.15
N ALA A 224 23.74 9.25 -11.53
CA ALA A 224 22.91 10.25 -10.88
C ALA A 224 23.02 10.25 -9.36
N GLN A 225 23.31 9.10 -8.73
CA GLN A 225 23.16 8.90 -7.27
C GLN A 225 24.48 8.60 -6.55
N ASN A 226 25.61 8.94 -7.18
CA ASN A 226 26.97 8.64 -6.68
C ASN A 226 27.48 9.62 -5.60
N ASN A 227 26.71 10.65 -5.24
CA ASN A 227 27.12 11.65 -4.27
C ASN A 227 26.57 11.30 -2.88
N ILE A 228 27.39 10.58 -2.10
CA ILE A 228 27.04 10.15 -0.76
C ILE A 228 27.67 11.10 0.26
N ASN A 229 26.85 11.69 1.12
CA ASN A 229 27.30 12.63 2.13
C ASN A 229 27.76 11.88 3.39
N GLU A 230 28.93 12.24 3.93
CA GLU A 230 29.52 11.66 5.15
C GLU A 230 28.59 11.66 6.39
N MET A 231 27.51 12.44 6.39
CA MET A 231 26.49 12.37 7.43
C MET A 231 25.81 11.01 7.53
N VAL A 232 25.83 10.17 6.48
CA VAL A 232 25.31 8.79 6.58
C VAL A 232 26.07 7.97 7.65
N HIS A 233 27.33 8.30 7.91
CA HIS A 233 28.15 7.65 8.94
C HIS A 233 28.06 8.33 10.31
N THR A 234 27.89 9.66 10.33
CA THR A 234 28.04 10.44 11.57
C THR A 234 26.71 10.84 12.20
N ASN A 235 25.67 11.09 11.40
CA ASN A 235 24.35 11.47 11.87
C ASN A 235 23.26 11.14 10.81
N PRO A 236 22.98 9.85 10.54
CA PRO A 236 22.07 9.44 9.47
C PRO A 236 20.63 9.92 9.64
N SER A 237 20.19 10.25 10.87
CA SER A 237 18.83 10.75 11.09
C SER A 237 18.53 12.08 10.38
N VAL A 238 19.55 12.81 9.89
CA VAL A 238 19.32 14.01 9.07
C VAL A 238 18.56 13.68 7.77
N PHE A 239 18.71 12.47 7.25
CA PHE A 239 18.02 12.01 6.03
C PHE A 239 16.59 11.52 6.28
N GLU A 240 16.09 11.62 7.52
CA GLU A 240 14.67 11.42 7.81
C GLU A 240 13.83 12.63 7.40
N SER A 241 14.42 13.82 7.31
CA SER A 241 13.74 15.09 7.00
C SER A 241 14.14 15.64 5.61
N TYR A 242 13.18 16.30 4.95
CA TYR A 242 13.40 17.10 3.74
C TYR A 242 14.27 18.34 3.95
N ASP A 243 14.56 18.72 5.21
CA ASP A 243 15.55 19.75 5.52
C ASP A 243 16.97 19.38 5.01
N SER A 244 17.22 18.09 4.76
CA SER A 244 18.48 17.60 4.17
C SER A 244 18.60 17.82 2.67
N ASN A 245 17.60 18.39 1.98
CA ASN A 245 17.65 18.59 0.52
C ASN A 245 18.86 19.42 0.04
N ASN A 246 19.46 20.24 0.91
CA ASN A 246 20.63 21.06 0.57
C ASN A 246 21.98 20.34 0.73
N ILE A 247 22.00 19.14 1.31
CA ILE A 247 23.22 18.37 1.61
C ILE A 247 23.32 17.06 0.84
N GLU A 248 22.30 16.74 0.02
CA GLU A 248 22.34 15.60 -0.89
C GLU A 248 21.87 16.00 -2.30
N ILE A 249 22.28 15.23 -3.29
CA ILE A 249 21.95 15.42 -4.71
C ILE A 249 21.29 14.13 -5.18
N ASN A 250 20.14 14.25 -5.86
CA ASN A 250 19.36 13.12 -6.41
C ASN A 250 19.15 11.98 -5.40
N TYR A 251 18.96 12.32 -4.13
CA TYR A 251 18.76 11.34 -3.05
C TYR A 251 19.89 10.32 -2.86
N GLY A 252 21.11 10.57 -3.36
CA GLY A 252 22.21 9.59 -3.33
C GLY A 252 22.52 9.03 -1.94
N SER A 253 22.42 9.85 -0.89
CA SER A 253 22.59 9.39 0.49
C SER A 253 21.40 8.54 0.98
N SER A 254 20.17 8.92 0.62
CA SER A 254 18.97 8.13 0.92
C SER A 254 18.95 6.78 0.17
N VAL A 255 19.42 6.75 -1.08
CA VAL A 255 19.63 5.53 -1.87
C VAL A 255 20.68 4.64 -1.21
N PHE A 256 21.81 5.22 -0.80
CA PHE A 256 22.84 4.48 -0.07
C PHE A 256 22.28 3.80 1.18
N ILE A 257 21.53 4.53 2.02
CA ILE A 257 20.89 3.97 3.22
C ILE A 257 19.96 2.81 2.83
N THR A 258 19.14 2.98 1.78
CA THR A 258 18.22 1.94 1.30
C THR A 258 18.96 0.67 0.84
N LEU A 259 20.05 0.81 0.09
CA LEU A 259 20.85 -0.32 -0.39
C LEU A 259 21.60 -1.01 0.75
N VAL A 260 22.08 -0.27 1.75
CA VAL A 260 22.68 -0.85 2.95
C VAL A 260 21.64 -1.62 3.77
N LEU A 261 20.39 -1.15 3.88
CA LEU A 261 19.32 -1.92 4.51
C LEU A 261 19.09 -3.26 3.80
N ALA A 262 19.01 -3.24 2.46
CA ALA A 262 18.90 -4.48 1.69
C ALA A 262 20.09 -5.42 1.96
N LYS A 263 21.30 -4.86 2.08
CA LYS A 263 22.50 -5.64 2.39
C LYS A 263 22.50 -6.24 3.79
N GLU A 264 22.05 -5.50 4.79
CA GLU A 264 21.88 -6.02 6.16
C GLU A 264 20.86 -7.17 6.20
N LEU A 265 19.73 -7.04 5.51
CA LEU A 265 18.75 -8.13 5.38
C LEU A 265 19.36 -9.38 4.72
N ILE A 266 20.17 -9.20 3.67
CA ILE A 266 20.89 -10.32 3.05
C ILE A 266 21.87 -10.96 4.02
N ASN A 267 22.57 -10.17 4.85
CA ASN A 267 23.47 -10.68 5.89
C ASN A 267 22.73 -11.47 6.98
N LEU A 268 21.46 -11.13 7.25
CA LEU A 268 20.56 -11.89 8.13
C LEU A 268 20.03 -13.18 7.50
N GLY A 269 20.34 -13.44 6.22
CA GLY A 269 20.01 -14.69 5.52
C GLY A 269 18.80 -14.62 4.60
N TYR A 270 18.23 -13.43 4.38
CA TYR A 270 17.19 -13.25 3.36
C TYR A 270 17.80 -13.27 1.95
N SER A 271 17.04 -13.73 0.95
CA SER A 271 17.43 -13.56 -0.44
C SER A 271 17.32 -12.09 -0.86
N GLU A 272 18.04 -11.70 -1.90
CA GLU A 272 18.01 -10.34 -2.44
C GLU A 272 16.59 -9.89 -2.82
N GLU A 273 15.85 -10.73 -3.56
CA GLU A 273 14.44 -10.50 -3.91
C GLU A 273 13.56 -10.26 -2.67
N LEU A 274 13.80 -11.03 -1.60
CA LEU A 274 13.03 -10.94 -0.37
C LEU A 274 13.38 -9.66 0.39
N ALA A 275 14.66 -9.30 0.46
CA ALA A 275 15.11 -8.06 1.09
C ALA A 275 14.46 -6.83 0.42
N PHE A 276 14.51 -6.75 -0.91
CA PHE A 276 13.87 -5.65 -1.63
C PHE A 276 12.34 -5.66 -1.51
N ARG A 277 11.69 -6.83 -1.56
CA ARG A 277 10.24 -6.92 -1.29
C ARG A 277 9.89 -6.41 0.11
N MET A 278 10.69 -6.76 1.12
CA MET A 278 10.46 -6.30 2.48
C MET A 278 10.52 -4.77 2.58
N ILE A 279 11.51 -4.15 1.91
CA ILE A 279 11.73 -2.71 1.93
C ILE A 279 10.65 -1.96 1.11
N TYR A 280 10.41 -2.40 -0.13
CA TYR A 280 9.54 -1.69 -1.07
C TYR A 280 8.04 -1.96 -0.86
N LYS A 281 7.69 -3.06 -0.18
CA LYS A 281 6.30 -3.51 -0.04
C LYS A 281 5.91 -3.85 1.40
N ASP A 282 6.57 -4.83 2.01
CA ASP A 282 6.07 -5.41 3.26
C ASP A 282 6.06 -4.38 4.40
N PHE A 283 7.06 -3.49 4.45
CA PHE A 283 7.12 -2.37 5.41
C PHE A 283 5.99 -1.35 5.22
N MET A 284 5.64 -1.02 3.98
CA MET A 284 4.60 -0.04 3.69
C MET A 284 3.20 -0.58 4.01
N LEU A 285 2.98 -1.88 3.77
CA LEU A 285 1.72 -2.59 4.04
C LEU A 285 1.38 -2.70 5.53
N THR A 286 2.33 -2.43 6.45
CA THR A 286 2.01 -2.45 7.89
C THR A 286 1.11 -1.31 8.34
N GLY A 287 0.84 -0.32 7.46
CA GLY A 287 0.20 0.93 7.83
C GLY A 287 1.12 1.83 8.66
N VAL A 288 2.43 1.76 8.38
CA VAL A 288 3.44 2.55 9.07
C VAL A 288 3.17 4.04 9.01
N LYS A 289 3.43 4.75 10.12
CA LYS A 289 3.27 6.20 10.26
C LYS A 289 4.39 6.82 11.11
N ASN A 290 4.50 8.14 11.07
CA ASN A 290 5.55 8.92 11.72
C ASN A 290 5.68 8.62 13.23
N SER A 291 4.58 8.42 13.94
CA SER A 291 4.60 8.13 15.39
C SER A 291 5.08 6.73 15.77
N ASN A 292 5.15 5.77 14.84
CA ASN A 292 5.43 4.37 15.15
C ASN A 292 6.37 3.67 14.17
N TRP A 293 6.95 4.38 13.19
CA TRP A 293 7.71 3.76 12.12
C TRP A 293 8.90 2.94 12.61
N GLN A 294 9.57 3.37 13.68
CA GLN A 294 10.68 2.63 14.27
C GLN A 294 10.25 1.28 14.85
N ASN A 295 9.01 1.17 15.36
CA ASN A 295 8.47 -0.11 15.84
C ASN A 295 8.22 -1.05 14.67
N HIS A 296 7.56 -0.57 13.61
CA HIS A 296 7.36 -1.35 12.39
C HIS A 296 8.67 -1.73 11.71
N PHE A 297 9.69 -0.87 11.80
CA PHE A 297 11.01 -1.13 11.27
C PHE A 297 11.63 -2.36 11.95
N VAL A 298 11.56 -2.44 13.28
CA VAL A 298 12.00 -3.62 14.03
C VAL A 298 11.16 -4.84 13.68
N ASP A 299 9.83 -4.70 13.64
CA ASP A 299 8.92 -5.82 13.38
C ASP A 299 9.14 -6.46 12.00
N VAL A 300 9.44 -5.64 10.98
CA VAL A 300 9.62 -6.09 9.60
C VAL A 300 11.06 -6.53 9.34
N PHE A 301 12.05 -5.72 9.74
CA PHE A 301 13.45 -5.94 9.35
C PHE A 301 14.26 -6.71 10.39
N GLY A 302 13.75 -6.85 11.63
CA GLY A 302 14.44 -7.56 12.71
C GLY A 302 15.68 -6.85 13.25
N ILE A 303 15.89 -5.58 12.91
CA ILE A 303 16.99 -4.72 13.38
C ILE A 303 16.41 -3.39 13.87
N SER A 304 16.96 -2.83 14.94
CA SER A 304 16.55 -1.51 15.42
C SER A 304 17.10 -0.40 14.53
N VAL A 305 16.43 0.75 14.49
CA VAL A 305 16.90 1.91 13.72
C VAL A 305 18.28 2.36 14.21
N ASP A 306 18.51 2.35 15.52
CA ASP A 306 19.81 2.72 16.11
C ASP A 306 20.93 1.74 15.69
N ASP A 307 20.67 0.43 15.74
CA ASP A 307 21.64 -0.58 15.32
C ASP A 307 21.93 -0.50 13.81
N PHE A 308 20.88 -0.26 13.01
CA PHE A 308 21.01 -0.05 11.57
C PHE A 308 21.81 1.22 11.24
N TYR A 309 21.51 2.34 11.89
CA TYR A 309 22.27 3.57 11.71
C TYR A 309 23.73 3.42 12.15
N GLN A 310 24.01 2.58 13.15
CA GLN A 310 25.38 2.24 13.51
C GLN A 310 26.07 1.38 12.45
N SER A 311 25.35 0.45 11.80
CA SER A 311 25.93 -0.42 10.78
C SER A 311 26.39 0.33 9.53
N LEU A 312 25.75 1.47 9.20
CA LEU A 312 26.12 2.32 8.06
C LEU A 312 27.62 2.64 8.04
N GLN A 313 28.25 2.88 9.20
CA GLN A 313 29.68 3.21 9.34
C GLN A 313 30.64 2.15 8.80
N SER A 314 30.17 0.91 8.60
CA SER A 314 30.98 -0.19 8.09
C SER A 314 31.01 -0.27 6.56
N TYR A 315 30.18 0.53 5.88
CA TYR A 315 30.03 0.50 4.43
C TYR A 315 30.86 1.61 3.77
N PRO A 316 31.56 1.32 2.66
CA PRO A 316 32.30 2.33 1.92
C PRO A 316 31.36 3.34 1.25
N LEU A 317 31.84 4.58 1.07
CA LEU A 317 31.13 5.63 0.32
C LEU A 317 31.65 5.80 -1.12
N ASP A 318 32.62 4.99 -1.53
CA ASP A 318 33.26 5.01 -2.85
C ASP A 318 32.76 3.91 -3.81
#